data_AF-A0AAW0DPD6-F1
#
_entry.id   AF-A0AAW0DPD6-F1
#
_cell.length_a   1.000
_cell.length_b   1.000
_cell.length_c   1.000
_cell.angle_alpha   90.00
_cell.angle_beta   90.00
_cell.angle_gamma   90.00
#
_symmetry.space_group_name_H-M   'P 1'
#
loop_
_entity.id
_entity.type
_entity.pdbx_description
1 polymer ?
#
loop_
_entity_poly.entity_id
_entity_poly.type
_entity_poly.pdbx_seq_one_letter_code
_entity_poly.pdbx_strand_id
1 'polypeptide(L)'
;MPLPTQYYKVSNGGLFLALASETPNTPLSLQQDDGSSQMKWHTENQAGGAYYYLFSFYDGSTRKLGATVTTALAPDADVVGGTASKQWVITHAPGAASDIYSIVINGYAVTNNNGLVQLEAFDSTASSVPANQQWSFTKWQ
;
A
#
# COMPACT_ATOMS: atom_id res chain seq x y z
N MET A 1 -12.25 -7.25 9.28
CA MET A 1 -12.36 -6.06 10.16
C MET A 1 -11.70 -4.89 9.44
N PRO A 2 -12.28 -3.67 9.43
CA PRO A 2 -11.66 -2.53 8.78
C PRO A 2 -10.31 -2.21 9.43
N LEU A 3 -9.31 -1.85 8.61
CA LEU A 3 -8.00 -1.42 9.09
C LEU A 3 -8.16 -0.05 9.81
N PRO A 4 -7.69 0.10 11.06
CA PRO A 4 -7.75 1.38 11.77
C PRO A 4 -6.93 2.49 11.09
N THR A 5 -7.41 3.74 11.17
CA THR A 5 -6.69 4.95 10.74
C THR A 5 -5.54 5.25 11.72
N GLN A 6 -4.30 4.92 11.34
CA GLN A 6 -3.09 5.17 12.14
C GLN A 6 -1.83 4.93 11.29
N TYR A 7 -0.66 5.01 11.92
CA TYR A 7 0.62 4.71 11.29
C TYR A 7 0.97 3.21 11.39
N TYR A 8 1.52 2.68 10.31
CA TYR A 8 1.95 1.31 10.13
C TYR A 8 3.32 1.23 9.45
N LYS A 9 4.00 0.12 9.70
CA LYS A 9 4.93 -0.50 8.76
C LYS A 9 4.14 -1.46 7.86
N VAL A 10 4.36 -1.37 6.55
CA VAL A 10 3.71 -2.23 5.56
C VAL A 10 4.77 -3.14 4.95
N SER A 11 4.58 -4.46 4.98
CA SER A 11 5.60 -5.41 4.54
C SER A 11 5.05 -6.57 3.70
N ASN A 12 5.90 -7.13 2.85
CA ASN A 12 5.65 -8.35 2.09
C ASN A 12 6.93 -9.21 2.11
N GLY A 13 6.83 -10.48 2.51
CA GLY A 13 7.99 -11.39 2.56
C GLY A 13 9.13 -10.93 3.48
N GLY A 14 8.85 -10.13 4.51
CA GLY A 14 9.85 -9.58 5.43
C GLY A 14 10.56 -8.31 4.95
N LEU A 15 10.24 -7.82 3.75
CA LEU A 15 10.69 -6.51 3.25
C LEU A 15 9.59 -5.47 3.43
N PHE A 16 10.00 -4.24 3.72
CA PHE A 16 9.13 -3.12 4.06
C PHE A 16 8.98 -2.17 2.88
N LEU A 17 7.73 -1.76 2.64
CA LEU A 17 7.38 -0.75 1.66
C LEU A 17 7.97 0.59 2.10
N ALA A 18 8.77 1.20 1.24
CA ALA A 18 9.45 2.46 1.52
C ALA A 18 9.15 3.48 0.42
N LEU A 19 8.82 4.70 0.85
CA LEU A 19 8.81 5.89 0.01
C LEU A 19 10.25 6.42 -0.10
N ALA A 20 10.97 5.95 -1.13
CA ALA A 20 12.41 6.24 -1.29
C ALA A 20 12.73 7.73 -1.46
N SER A 21 11.78 8.52 -1.96
CA SER A 21 11.95 9.94 -2.24
C SER A 21 10.61 10.68 -2.14
N GLU A 22 10.65 11.93 -1.68
CA GLU A 22 9.52 12.86 -1.79
C GLU A 22 9.33 13.38 -3.24
N THR A 23 10.27 13.05 -4.13
CA THR A 23 10.15 13.37 -5.56
C THR A 23 9.00 12.58 -6.18
N PRO A 24 8.00 13.25 -6.75
CA PRO A 24 6.87 12.57 -7.38
C PRO A 24 7.32 11.61 -8.49
N ASN A 25 6.54 10.56 -8.69
CA ASN A 25 6.75 9.53 -9.72
C ASN A 25 7.99 8.67 -9.53
N THR A 26 8.55 8.65 -8.31
CA THR A 26 9.62 7.69 -7.95
C THR A 26 8.96 6.36 -7.57
N PRO A 27 9.33 5.22 -8.15
CA PRO A 27 8.81 3.91 -7.75
C PRO A 27 8.91 3.67 -6.25
N LEU A 28 7.88 3.07 -5.66
CA LEU A 28 8.01 2.53 -4.31
C LEU A 28 8.98 1.36 -4.32
N SER A 29 9.68 1.18 -3.21
CA SER A 29 10.71 0.15 -3.08
C SER A 29 10.44 -0.73 -1.88
N LEU A 30 10.98 -1.95 -1.93
CA LEU A 30 10.98 -2.89 -0.81
C LEU A 30 12.38 -2.98 -0.23
N GLN A 31 12.50 -2.75 1.07
CA GLN A 31 13.79 -2.63 1.75
C GLN A 31 13.77 -3.36 3.10
N GLN A 32 14.95 -3.65 3.65
CA GLN A 32 15.05 -4.15 5.03
C GLN A 32 14.62 -3.05 6.00
N ASP A 33 14.03 -3.42 7.14
CA ASP A 33 13.64 -2.45 8.16
C ASP A 33 14.87 -1.72 8.70
N ASP A 34 14.96 -0.43 8.44
CA ASP A 34 16.02 0.45 8.93
C ASP A 34 15.51 1.46 9.97
N GLY A 35 14.22 1.37 10.33
CA GLY A 35 13.56 2.31 11.25
C GLY A 35 13.37 3.72 10.69
N SER A 36 13.65 3.97 9.41
CA SER A 36 13.51 5.28 8.80
C SER A 36 12.04 5.69 8.62
N SER A 37 11.79 7.00 8.58
CA SER A 37 10.45 7.53 8.30
C SER A 37 9.94 7.18 6.90
N GLN A 38 10.80 6.72 5.99
CA GLN A 38 10.41 6.30 4.63
C GLN A 38 9.49 5.06 4.66
N MET A 39 9.54 4.26 5.72
CA MET A 39 8.70 3.06 5.92
C MET A 39 7.45 3.32 6.76
N LYS A 40 7.26 4.57 7.22
CA LYS A 40 6.14 4.96 8.04
C LYS A 40 4.98 5.33 7.13
N TRP A 41 3.91 4.53 7.14
CA TRP A 41 2.72 4.73 6.32
C TRP A 41 1.50 5.00 7.19
N HIS A 42 0.84 6.11 6.93
CA HIS A 42 -0.47 6.43 7.48
C HIS A 42 -1.57 5.89 6.58
N THR A 43 -2.55 5.21 7.17
CA THR A 43 -3.82 4.92 6.51
C THR A 43 -4.88 5.88 7.01
N GLU A 44 -5.64 6.47 6.09
CA GLU A 44 -6.73 7.37 6.41
C GLU A 44 -8.01 6.88 5.75
N ASN A 45 -8.90 6.32 6.57
CA ASN A 45 -10.21 5.87 6.11
C ASN A 45 -11.06 7.06 5.62
N GLN A 46 -11.61 6.93 4.42
CA GLN A 46 -12.54 7.90 3.84
C GLN A 46 -13.97 7.60 4.26
N ALA A 47 -14.80 8.64 4.37
CA ALA A 47 -16.21 8.52 4.76
C ALA A 47 -16.91 7.44 3.91
N GLY A 48 -17.39 6.38 4.56
CA GLY A 48 -17.98 5.20 3.90
C GLY A 48 -17.20 3.89 4.11
N GLY A 49 -16.02 3.92 4.74
CA GLY A 49 -15.38 2.73 5.32
C GLY A 49 -14.61 1.83 4.35
N ALA A 50 -14.89 1.90 3.05
CA ALA A 50 -14.30 1.02 2.03
C ALA A 50 -12.96 1.52 1.45
N TYR A 51 -12.70 2.83 1.53
CA TYR A 51 -11.57 3.47 0.85
C TYR A 51 -10.59 4.11 1.83
N TYR A 52 -9.33 4.09 1.47
CA TYR A 52 -8.21 4.61 2.24
C TYR A 52 -7.30 5.48 1.36
N TYR A 53 -6.80 6.57 1.93
CA TYR A 53 -5.52 7.12 1.48
C TYR A 53 -4.39 6.40 2.20
N LEU A 54 -3.31 6.11 1.46
CA LEU A 54 -2.09 5.50 1.97
C LEU A 54 -0.93 6.44 1.69
N PHE A 55 -0.42 7.10 2.73
CA PHE A 55 0.61 8.13 2.59
C PHE A 55 1.69 8.03 3.66
N SER A 56 2.92 8.38 3.31
CA SER A 56 4.06 8.33 4.24
C SER A 56 4.38 9.70 4.83
N PHE A 57 4.17 10.76 4.06
CA PHE A 57 4.47 12.13 4.49
C PHE A 57 3.23 13.02 4.43
N TYR A 58 3.07 13.85 5.46
CA TYR A 58 2.03 14.87 5.60
C TYR A 58 2.64 16.10 6.29
N ASP A 59 2.67 17.24 5.60
CA ASP A 59 3.26 18.47 6.13
C ASP A 59 2.31 19.34 6.97
N GLY A 60 1.12 18.82 7.30
CA GLY A 60 0.09 19.59 7.99
C GLY A 60 -0.79 20.46 7.09
N SER A 61 -0.49 20.55 5.78
CA SER A 61 -1.34 21.17 4.75
C SER A 61 -2.20 20.12 4.03
N THR A 62 -2.75 20.42 2.85
CA THR A 62 -3.45 19.40 2.03
C THR A 62 -2.49 18.43 1.33
N ARG A 63 -1.18 18.63 1.42
CA ARG A 63 -0.18 17.81 0.73
C ARG A 63 0.08 16.50 1.49
N LYS A 64 -0.41 15.40 0.90
CA LYS A 64 -0.13 14.02 1.33
C LYS A 64 0.72 13.35 0.25
N LEU A 65 1.94 12.90 0.58
CA LEU A 65 2.79 12.12 -0.32
C LEU A 65 2.69 10.64 0.05
N GLY A 66 2.33 9.81 -0.91
CA GLY A 66 1.97 8.43 -0.69
C GLY A 66 1.93 7.58 -1.95
N ALA A 67 1.30 6.42 -1.82
CA ALA A 67 1.17 5.47 -2.91
C ALA A 67 0.18 6.01 -3.95
N THR A 68 0.60 6.04 -5.20
CA THR A 68 -0.21 6.40 -6.37
C THR A 68 0.27 5.63 -7.59
N VAL A 69 -0.36 5.86 -8.74
CA VAL A 69 -0.02 5.23 -10.03
C VAL A 69 0.01 6.34 -11.08
N THR A 70 1.08 6.42 -11.86
CA THR A 70 1.31 7.51 -12.84
C THR A 70 0.66 7.27 -14.19
N THR A 71 0.51 6.00 -14.58
CA THR A 71 -0.04 5.56 -15.85
C THR A 71 -1.51 5.15 -15.75
N ALA A 72 -2.08 4.70 -16.86
CA ALA A 72 -3.35 3.98 -16.84
C ALA A 72 -3.27 2.78 -15.88
N LEU A 73 -4.37 2.51 -15.18
CA LEU A 73 -4.50 1.34 -14.31
C LEU A 73 -4.53 0.08 -15.18
N ALA A 74 -3.41 -0.62 -15.20
CA ALA A 74 -3.17 -1.80 -16.02
C ALA A 74 -2.25 -2.77 -15.26
N PRO A 75 -2.19 -4.05 -15.65
CA PRO A 75 -1.17 -4.97 -15.16
C PRO A 75 0.24 -4.40 -15.37
N ASP A 76 1.13 -4.71 -14.44
CA ASP A 76 2.55 -4.31 -14.41
C ASP A 76 2.78 -2.79 -14.28
N ALA A 77 1.72 -2.00 -14.03
CA ALA A 77 1.88 -0.57 -13.75
C ALA A 77 2.58 -0.37 -12.40
N ASP A 78 3.64 0.43 -12.40
CA ASP A 78 4.39 0.75 -11.19
C ASP A 78 3.54 1.55 -10.19
N VAL A 79 3.60 1.14 -8.93
CA VAL A 79 3.13 1.96 -7.82
C VAL A 79 4.27 2.87 -7.40
N VAL A 80 4.00 4.17 -7.43
CA VAL A 80 4.99 5.21 -7.19
C VAL A 80 4.65 6.03 -5.95
N GLY A 81 5.65 6.73 -5.45
CA GLY A 81 5.50 7.87 -4.57
C GLY A 81 5.00 9.09 -5.34
N GLY A 82 3.96 9.74 -4.82
CA GLY A 82 3.45 11.00 -5.37
C GLY A 82 2.34 11.55 -4.51
N THR A 83 1.58 12.53 -5.02
CA THR A 83 0.38 12.99 -4.31
C THR A 83 -0.56 11.81 -4.09
N ALA A 84 -0.93 11.56 -2.84
CA ALA A 84 -1.86 10.50 -2.42
C ALA A 84 -3.30 10.85 -2.84
N SER A 85 -3.54 10.89 -4.15
CA SER A 85 -4.81 11.25 -4.77
C SER A 85 -5.68 10.04 -5.11
N LYS A 86 -5.12 8.83 -4.98
CA LYS A 86 -5.82 7.58 -5.26
C LYS A 86 -6.46 7.02 -4.01
N GLN A 87 -7.68 6.52 -4.18
CA GLN A 87 -8.41 5.80 -3.14
C GLN A 87 -8.13 4.30 -3.28
N TRP A 88 -7.63 3.71 -2.21
CA TRP A 88 -7.29 2.30 -2.14
C TRP A 88 -8.33 1.56 -1.30
N VAL A 89 -8.71 0.36 -1.72
CA VAL A 89 -9.43 -0.59 -0.87
C VAL A 89 -8.39 -1.42 -0.14
N ILE A 90 -8.34 -1.32 1.19
CA ILE A 90 -7.46 -2.16 2.02
C ILE A 90 -8.35 -3.18 2.72
N THR A 91 -8.30 -4.43 2.25
CA THR A 91 -9.18 -5.51 2.70
C THR A 91 -8.39 -6.65 3.30
N HIS A 92 -8.95 -7.30 4.33
CA HIS A 92 -8.31 -8.47 4.95
C HIS A 92 -8.16 -9.58 3.92
N ALA A 93 -6.99 -10.23 3.90
CA ALA A 93 -6.71 -11.33 2.98
C ALA A 93 -7.40 -12.61 3.47
N PRO A 94 -8.31 -13.23 2.68
CA PRO A 94 -9.00 -14.45 3.07
C PRO A 94 -8.03 -15.57 3.48
N GLY A 95 -8.30 -16.18 4.65
CA GLY A 95 -7.50 -17.29 5.19
C GLY A 95 -6.14 -16.89 5.80
N ALA A 96 -5.78 -15.60 5.79
CA ALA A 96 -4.52 -15.12 6.36
C ALA A 96 -4.65 -14.66 7.82
N ALA A 97 -3.51 -14.39 8.47
CA ALA A 97 -3.47 -13.79 9.80
C ALA A 97 -4.16 -12.42 9.83
N SER A 98 -4.57 -11.97 11.02
CA SER A 98 -5.42 -10.77 11.18
C SER A 98 -4.77 -9.46 10.72
N ASP A 99 -3.45 -9.43 10.64
CA ASP A 99 -2.65 -8.28 10.21
C ASP A 99 -2.34 -8.28 8.71
N ILE A 100 -2.82 -9.29 7.95
CA ILE A 100 -2.54 -9.44 6.52
C ILE A 100 -3.70 -8.92 5.67
N TYR A 101 -3.39 -8.03 4.73
CA TYR A 101 -4.34 -7.33 3.89
C TYR A 101 -3.90 -7.32 2.43
N SER A 102 -4.84 -7.12 1.51
CA SER A 102 -4.60 -6.72 0.14
C SER A 102 -4.85 -5.22 -0.01
N ILE A 103 -4.04 -4.55 -0.83
CA ILE A 103 -4.18 -3.14 -1.19
C ILE A 103 -4.65 -3.12 -2.64
N VAL A 104 -5.86 -2.63 -2.90
CA VAL A 104 -6.55 -2.80 -4.20
C VAL A 104 -7.02 -1.46 -4.75
N ILE A 105 -6.93 -1.28 -6.06
CA ILE A 105 -7.48 -0.12 -6.79
C ILE A 105 -8.15 -0.59 -8.09
N ASN A 106 -9.44 -0.31 -8.26
CA ASN A 106 -10.22 -0.61 -9.48
C ASN A 106 -9.99 -2.03 -10.06
N GLY A 107 -9.95 -3.06 -9.19
CA GLY A 107 -9.76 -4.46 -9.62
C GLY A 107 -8.29 -4.89 -9.79
N TYR A 108 -7.33 -4.06 -9.38
CA TYR A 108 -5.91 -4.40 -9.37
C TYR A 108 -5.33 -4.39 -7.96
N ALA A 109 -4.55 -5.40 -7.60
CA ALA A 109 -3.83 -5.48 -6.33
C ALA A 109 -2.42 -4.91 -6.48
N VAL A 110 -1.95 -4.23 -5.44
CA VAL A 110 -0.53 -3.90 -5.26
C VAL A 110 0.23 -5.18 -4.95
N THR A 111 1.28 -5.45 -5.70
CA THR A 111 2.04 -6.71 -5.65
C THR A 111 3.53 -6.46 -5.42
N ASN A 112 4.20 -7.47 -4.87
CA ASN A 112 5.66 -7.58 -4.87
C ASN A 112 6.11 -8.54 -5.98
N ASN A 113 6.55 -7.97 -7.09
CA ASN A 113 7.07 -8.73 -8.24
C ASN A 113 8.58 -8.66 -8.27
N ASN A 114 9.22 -9.56 -7.52
CA ASN A 114 10.69 -9.66 -7.39
C ASN A 114 11.34 -8.34 -6.92
N GLY A 115 10.73 -7.67 -5.94
CA GLY A 115 11.22 -6.40 -5.38
C GLY A 115 10.64 -5.15 -6.04
N LEU A 116 9.91 -5.31 -7.15
CA LEU A 116 9.14 -4.23 -7.78
C LEU A 116 7.73 -4.15 -7.18
N VAL A 117 7.27 -2.94 -6.90
CA VAL A 117 5.91 -2.70 -6.38
C VAL A 117 5.01 -2.30 -7.54
N GLN A 118 4.18 -3.21 -7.99
CA GLN A 118 3.40 -3.07 -9.23
C GLN A 118 1.93 -3.44 -9.03
N LEU A 119 1.12 -3.29 -10.09
CA LEU A 119 -0.26 -3.73 -10.12
C LEU A 119 -0.41 -5.08 -10.84
N GLU A 120 -1.21 -5.97 -10.28
CA GLU A 120 -1.71 -7.17 -10.97
C GLU A 120 -3.22 -7.27 -10.85
N ALA A 121 -3.87 -8.05 -11.72
CA ALA A 121 -5.29 -8.30 -11.60
C ALA A 121 -5.63 -8.94 -10.24
N PHE A 122 -6.66 -8.41 -9.58
CA PHE A 122 -7.14 -8.91 -8.30
C PHE A 122 -8.41 -9.72 -8.49
N ASP A 123 -8.37 -11.00 -8.09
CA ASP A 123 -9.56 -11.85 -8.02
C ASP A 123 -10.21 -11.72 -6.65
N SER A 124 -11.27 -10.93 -6.56
CA SER A 124 -12.04 -10.73 -5.32
C SER A 124 -12.89 -11.94 -4.92
N THR A 125 -12.99 -12.96 -5.78
CA THR A 125 -13.77 -14.19 -5.53
C THR A 125 -12.91 -15.36 -5.08
N ALA A 126 -11.58 -15.22 -5.14
CA ALA A 126 -10.65 -16.25 -4.73
C ALA A 126 -10.76 -16.54 -3.22
N SER A 127 -10.70 -17.81 -2.84
CA SER A 127 -10.70 -18.25 -1.44
C SER A 127 -9.38 -17.95 -0.70
N SER A 128 -8.34 -17.55 -1.42
CA SER A 128 -7.03 -17.19 -0.91
C SER A 128 -6.35 -16.20 -1.85
N VAL A 129 -5.60 -15.25 -1.29
CA VAL A 129 -4.84 -14.27 -2.06
C VAL A 129 -3.40 -14.77 -2.28
N PRO A 130 -2.79 -14.59 -3.47
CA PRO A 130 -1.38 -14.91 -3.71
C PRO A 130 -0.41 -14.23 -2.71
N ALA A 131 0.69 -14.89 -2.35
CA ALA A 131 1.62 -14.35 -1.36
C ALA A 131 2.25 -13.00 -1.75
N ASN A 132 2.47 -12.75 -3.05
CA ASN A 132 2.94 -11.47 -3.56
C ASN A 132 1.91 -10.33 -3.43
N GLN A 133 0.64 -10.65 -3.15
CA GLN A 133 -0.48 -9.71 -2.97
C GLN A 133 -0.91 -9.57 -1.48
N GLN A 134 -0.21 -10.23 -0.57
CA GLN A 134 -0.46 -10.22 0.87
C GLN A 134 0.49 -9.25 1.57
N TRP A 135 -0.04 -8.21 2.21
CA TRP A 135 0.73 -7.19 2.90
C TRP A 135 0.42 -7.22 4.39
N SER A 136 1.46 -7.37 5.24
CA SER A 136 1.32 -7.22 6.69
C SER A 136 1.31 -5.74 7.07
N PHE A 137 0.32 -5.34 7.86
CA PHE A 137 0.18 -4.00 8.44
C PHE A 137 0.49 -4.07 9.94
N THR A 138 1.74 -3.81 10.31
CA THR A 138 2.15 -3.75 11.72
C THR A 138 2.13 -2.31 12.21
N LYS A 139 1.50 -2.04 13.36
CA LYS A 139 1.44 -0.67 13.92
C LYS A 139 2.84 -0.09 14.11
N TRP A 140 3.05 1.15 13.65
CA TRP A 140 4.30 1.88 13.87
C TRP A 140 4.44 2.25 15.35
N GLN A 141 5.57 1.90 15.98
CA GLN A 141 5.90 2.25 17.37
C GLN A 141 6.78 3.48 17.45
#